data_AF-A0A0G3FB76-F1
#
_entry.id   AF-A0A0G3FB76-F1
#
_cell.length_a   1.000
_cell.length_b   1.000
_cell.length_c   1.000
_cell.angle_alpha   90.00
_cell.angle_beta   90.00
_cell.angle_gamma   90.00
#
_symmetry.space_group_name_H-M   'P 1'
#
loop_
_entity.id
_entity.type
_entity.pdbx_description
1 polymer ?
#
loop_
_entity_poly.entity_id
_entity_poly.type
_entity_poly.pdbx_seq_one_letter_code
_entity_poly.pdbx_strand_id
1 'polypeptide(L)' 'MKNLTTYLSTAPVIAMIWIALSASLLIEINRFFPDALTF' A
#
# COMPACT_ATOMS: atom_id res chain seq x y z
N MET A 1 -1.74 -19.74 16.73
CA MET A 1 -1.49 -18.65 15.74
C MET A 1 -2.49 -18.59 14.59
N LYS A 2 -3.23 -19.66 14.29
CA LYS A 2 -4.15 -19.75 13.13
C LYS A 2 -5.27 -18.68 13.11
N ASN A 3 -5.81 -18.30 14.26
CA ASN A 3 -6.84 -17.25 14.34
C ASN A 3 -6.29 -15.85 14.02
N LEU A 4 -5.03 -15.58 14.36
CA LEU A 4 -4.37 -14.31 14.07
C LEU A 4 -4.08 -14.18 12.57
N THR A 5 -3.62 -15.26 11.94
CA THR A 5 -3.44 -15.27 10.48
C THR A 5 -4.78 -15.12 9.74
N THR A 6 -5.86 -15.74 10.23
CA THR A 6 -7.20 -15.56 9.65
C THR A 6 -7.70 -14.12 9.79
N TYR A 7 -7.45 -13.47 10.93
CA TYR A 7 -7.79 -12.06 11.12
C TYR A 7 -7.01 -11.15 10.16
N LEU A 8 -5.70 -11.37 10.00
CA LEU A 8 -4.88 -10.62 9.05
C LEU A 8 -5.30 -10.84 7.60
N SER A 9 -5.86 -12.01 7.29
CA SER A 9 -6.39 -12.33 5.96
C SER A 9 -7.80 -11.80 5.69
N THR A 10 -8.40 -11.04 6.61
CA THR A 10 -9.71 -10.43 6.35
C THR A 10 -9.61 -9.34 5.28
N ALA A 11 -10.67 -9.21 4.47
CA ALA A 11 -10.74 -8.23 3.38
C ALA A 11 -10.35 -6.80 3.79
N PRO A 12 -10.85 -6.21 4.89
CA PRO A 12 -10.46 -4.85 5.29
C PRO A 12 -8.99 -4.75 5.69
N VAL A 13 -8.41 -5.77 6.33
CA VAL A 13 -7.02 -5.74 6.79
C VAL A 13 -6.05 -5.85 5.61
N ILE A 14 -6.31 -6.76 4.68
CA ILE A 14 -5.51 -6.85 3.44
C ILE A 14 -5.65 -5.58 2.62
N ALA A 15 -6.86 -5.03 2.48
CA ALA A 15 -7.08 -3.78 1.74
C ALA A 15 -6.28 -2.62 2.34
N MET A 16 -6.26 -2.49 3.67
CA MET A 16 -5.47 -1.47 4.35
C MET A 16 -3.98 -1.62 4.08
N ILE A 17 -3.44 -2.84 4.16
CA ILE A 17 -2.03 -3.11 3.87
C ILE A 17 -1.71 -2.78 2.41
N TRP A 18 -2.56 -3.19 1.47
CA TRP A 18 -2.36 -2.96 0.04
C TRP A 18 -2.39 -1.48 -0.32
N ILE A 19 -3.36 -0.74 0.21
CA ILE A 19 -3.49 0.70 -0.02
C ILE A 19 -2.33 1.46 0.63
N ALA A 20 -1.91 1.08 1.85
CA ALA A 20 -0.78 1.71 2.52
C ALA A 20 0.53 1.51 1.72
N LEU A 21 0.79 0.30 1.24
CA LEU A 21 1.95 0.01 0.40
C LEU A 21 1.88 0.79 -0.92
N SER A 22 0.74 0.76 -1.61
CA SER A 22 0.55 1.48 -2.88
C SER A 22 0.70 2.99 -2.71
N ALA A 23 0.12 3.56 -1.65
CA ALA A 23 0.24 4.99 -1.33
C ALA A 23 1.68 5.37 -1.03
N SER A 24 2.39 4.59 -0.20
CA SER A 24 3.80 4.87 0.11
C SER A 24 4.67 4.86 -1.15
N LEU A 25 4.45 3.89 -2.05
CA LEU A 25 5.16 3.83 -3.32
C LEU A 25 4.89 5.08 -4.18
N LEU A 26 3.62 5.46 -4.36
CA LEU A 26 3.25 6.63 -5.15
C LEU A 26 3.81 7.94 -4.56
N ILE A 27 3.78 8.09 -3.24
CA ILE A 27 4.32 9.25 -2.53
C ILE A 27 5.83 9.34 -2.75
N GLU A 28 6.56 8.23 -2.57
CA GLU A 28 8.01 8.22 -2.74
C GLU A 28 8.42 8.48 -4.19
N ILE A 29 7.68 7.93 -5.17
CA ILE A 29 7.89 8.22 -6.59
C ILE A 29 7.75 9.73 -6.86
N ASN A 30 6.67 10.36 -6.39
CA ASN A 30 6.48 11.80 -6.58
C ASN A 30 7.47 12.65 -5.77
N ARG A 31 8.01 12.13 -4.65
CA ARG A 31 9.07 12.81 -3.87
C ARG A 31 10.41 12.81 -4.58
N PHE A 32 10.80 11.70 -5.22
CA PHE A 32 12.08 11.59 -5.93
C PHE A 32 12.03 12.15 -7.35
N PHE A 33 10.87 12.06 -8.01
CA PHE A 33 10.63 12.55 -9.37
C PHE A 33 9.43 13.49 -9.39
N PRO A 34 9.60 14.74 -8.93
CA PRO A 34 8.52 15.72 -8.97
C PRO A 34 8.17 16.10 -10.42
N ASP A 35 6.89 16.41 -10.66
CA ASP A 35 6.37 17.01 -11.89
C ASP A 35 6.53 16.16 -13.17
N ALA A 36 6.39 14.83 -13.06
CA ALA A 36 6.36 13.92 -14.20
C ALA A 36 5.05 14.02 -15.02
N LEU A 37 5.00 14.97 -15.96
CA LEU A 37 3.83 15.17 -16.85
C LEU A 37 3.81 14.21 -18.05
N THR A 38 4.99 13.83 -18.54
CA THR A 38 5.19 12.91 -19.67
C THR A 38 6.36 11.97 -19.36
N PHE A 39 6.41 10.83 -20.06
CA PHE A 39 7.50 9.84 -19.92
C PHE A 39 8.86 10.38 -20.37
#